data_AF-A0A0Q6S5F7-F1
#
_entry.id   AF-A0A0Q6S5F7-F1
#
_cell.length_a   1.000
_cell.length_b   1.000
_cell.length_c   1.000
_cell.angle_alpha   90.00
_cell.angle_beta   90.00
_cell.angle_gamma   90.00
#
_symmetry.space_group_name_H-M   'P 1'
#
loop_
_entity.id
_entity.type
_entity.pdbx_description
1 polymer ?
#
loop_
_entity_poly.entity_id
_entity_poly.type
_entity_poly.pdbx_seq_one_letter_code
_entity_poly.pdbx_strand_id
1 'polypeptide(L)'
;MTYRTCTGCVHSSGFCQAREDVKATVKGIGVTSLKWKCKWKRPVYQPGDAVFVETIGYEPEGDEDVFIGSFPATVIQTKGSKLVCFIEPGVEDDIQGVPFEPKAHGNGHVKVPMIRVTKRDGIRESVCEFCNRITRLVGHEGYCRNAPPAERRAWEGYF
;
A
#
# COMPACT_ATOMS: atom_id res chain seq x y z
N MET A 1 2.24 -0.81 26.52
CA MET A 1 3.34 -1.39 25.73
C MET A 1 2.98 -1.33 24.26
N THR A 2 3.89 -0.87 23.40
CA THR A 2 3.62 -0.69 21.95
C THR A 2 4.28 -1.80 21.13
N TYR A 3 3.50 -2.50 20.31
CA TYR A 3 3.98 -3.61 19.47
C TYR A 3 4.09 -3.18 18.01
N ARG A 4 5.27 -2.69 17.60
CA ARG A 4 5.47 -2.11 16.25
C ARG A 4 5.24 -3.12 15.11
N THR A 5 5.43 -4.42 15.37
CA THR A 5 5.20 -5.48 14.39
C THR A 5 3.72 -5.71 14.08
N CYS A 6 2.84 -5.46 15.05
CA CYS A 6 1.40 -5.70 14.93
C CYS A 6 0.69 -4.66 14.06
N THR A 7 1.33 -3.51 13.81
CA THR A 7 0.82 -2.49 12.90
C THR A 7 0.54 -3.07 11.51
N GLY A 8 -0.68 -2.81 11.01
CA GLY A 8 -1.15 -3.30 9.71
C GLY A 8 -1.52 -4.78 9.66
N CYS A 9 -1.60 -5.45 10.80
CA CYS A 9 -2.14 -6.81 10.91
C CYS A 9 -3.65 -6.77 11.12
N VAL A 10 -4.40 -7.72 10.57
CA VAL A 10 -5.86 -7.87 10.82
C VAL A 10 -6.22 -8.01 12.30
N HIS A 11 -5.28 -8.45 13.13
CA HIS A 11 -5.45 -8.59 14.58
C HIS A 11 -4.88 -7.41 15.38
N SER A 12 -4.57 -6.27 14.75
CA SER A 12 -3.89 -5.15 15.43
C SER A 12 -4.69 -4.57 16.59
N SER A 13 -6.01 -4.44 16.43
CA SER A 13 -6.95 -3.92 17.43
C SER A 13 -7.66 -5.00 18.24
N GLY A 14 -7.51 -6.28 17.87
CA GLY A 14 -8.19 -7.41 18.51
C GLY A 14 -7.27 -8.27 19.37
N PHE A 15 -7.81 -9.40 19.84
CA PHE A 15 -7.04 -10.43 20.52
C PHE A 15 -6.07 -11.11 19.53
N CYS A 16 -4.85 -11.41 20.01
CA CYS A 16 -3.84 -12.11 19.25
C CYS A 16 -2.98 -12.95 20.19
N GLN A 17 -3.11 -14.28 20.15
CA GLN A 17 -2.40 -15.18 21.05
C GLN A 17 -0.89 -14.92 21.04
N ALA A 18 -0.29 -14.80 19.85
CA ALA A 18 1.13 -14.56 19.68
C ALA A 18 1.60 -13.26 20.38
N ARG A 19 0.76 -12.23 20.44
CA ARG A 19 1.06 -10.97 21.17
C ARG A 19 0.98 -11.18 22.68
N GLU A 20 0.00 -11.94 23.15
CA GLU A 20 -0.14 -12.26 24.58
C GLU A 20 1.01 -13.12 25.08
N ASP A 21 1.47 -14.10 24.29
CA ASP A 21 2.63 -14.94 24.64
C ASP A 21 3.89 -14.08 24.82
N VAL A 22 4.15 -13.18 23.86
CA VAL A 22 5.27 -12.24 23.94
C VAL A 22 5.16 -11.30 25.14
N LYS A 23 3.95 -10.79 25.40
CA LYS A 23 3.67 -9.94 26.56
C LYS A 23 3.96 -10.68 27.87
N ALA A 24 3.62 -11.96 27.96
CA ALA A 24 3.92 -12.79 29.11
C ALA A 24 5.43 -12.99 29.29
N THR A 25 6.17 -13.25 28.20
CA THR A 25 7.63 -13.44 28.24
C THR A 25 8.39 -12.21 28.74
N VAL A 26 7.94 -11.01 28.39
CA VAL A 26 8.64 -9.75 28.74
C VAL A 26 8.08 -9.04 29.97
N LYS A 27 7.11 -9.66 30.65
CA LYS A 27 6.45 -9.10 31.83
C LYS A 27 7.48 -8.86 32.95
N GLY A 28 7.45 -7.68 33.55
CA GLY A 28 8.34 -7.32 34.66
C GLY A 28 9.72 -6.79 34.26
N ILE A 29 10.09 -6.83 32.97
CA ILE A 29 11.39 -6.35 32.46
C ILE A 29 11.37 -4.81 32.21
N GLY A 30 10.22 -4.16 32.33
CA GLY A 30 10.09 -2.72 32.08
C GLY A 30 10.07 -2.33 30.59
N VAL A 31 9.90 -3.30 29.68
CA VAL A 31 9.86 -3.03 28.23
C VAL A 31 8.58 -2.28 27.85
N THR A 32 8.73 -1.06 27.33
CA THR A 32 7.60 -0.22 26.90
C THR A 32 7.28 -0.36 25.40
N SER A 33 8.23 -0.78 24.57
CA SER A 33 8.00 -1.06 23.14
C SER A 33 8.82 -2.24 22.63
N LEU A 34 8.26 -3.00 21.69
CA LEU A 34 8.92 -4.17 21.12
C LEU A 34 8.71 -4.27 19.61
N LYS A 35 9.79 -4.60 18.90
CA LYS A 35 9.80 -5.01 17.50
C LYS A 35 10.28 -6.44 17.41
N TRP A 36 9.49 -7.30 16.78
CA TRP A 36 9.77 -8.72 16.64
C TRP A 36 9.35 -9.23 15.25
N LYS A 37 9.72 -10.45 14.88
CA LYS A 37 9.25 -11.09 13.65
C LYS A 37 8.10 -12.03 14.00
N CYS A 38 6.88 -11.67 13.61
CA CYS A 38 5.71 -12.53 13.81
C CYS A 38 5.46 -13.37 12.56
N LYS A 39 5.58 -14.70 12.69
CA LYS A 39 5.32 -15.66 11.60
C LYS A 39 3.85 -15.69 11.18
N TRP A 40 2.95 -15.30 12.09
CA TRP A 40 1.49 -15.33 11.90
C TRP A 40 0.91 -13.97 11.50
N LYS A 41 1.76 -12.99 11.15
CA LYS A 41 1.28 -11.67 10.74
C LYS A 41 0.47 -11.82 9.45
N ARG A 42 -0.80 -11.41 9.51
CA ARG A 42 -1.71 -11.35 8.36
C ARG A 42 -1.95 -9.87 8.00
N PRO A 43 -1.33 -9.34 6.94
CA PRO A 43 -1.54 -7.97 6.51
C PRO A 43 -3.01 -7.71 6.20
N VAL A 44 -3.54 -6.54 6.61
CA VAL A 44 -4.90 -6.09 6.23
C VAL A 44 -5.00 -5.86 4.72
N TYR A 45 -3.91 -5.34 4.15
CA TYR A 45 -3.76 -4.99 2.74
C TYR A 45 -2.56 -5.71 2.15
N GLN A 46 -2.70 -6.19 0.92
CA GLN A 46 -1.64 -6.81 0.14
C GLN A 46 -1.39 -6.01 -1.15
N PRO A 47 -0.17 -6.06 -1.72
CA PRO A 47 0.08 -5.55 -3.06
C PRO A 47 -0.94 -6.10 -4.07
N GLY A 48 -1.53 -5.22 -4.86
CA GLY A 48 -2.58 -5.50 -5.83
C GLY A 48 -4.00 -5.24 -5.33
N ASP A 49 -4.25 -5.14 -4.03
CA ASP A 49 -5.60 -4.96 -3.50
C ASP A 49 -6.23 -3.65 -4.02
N ALA A 50 -7.48 -3.73 -4.46
CA ALA A 50 -8.29 -2.56 -4.81
C ALA A 50 -8.78 -1.86 -3.54
N VAL A 51 -8.56 -0.56 -3.45
CA VAL A 51 -8.88 0.26 -2.28
C VAL A 51 -9.40 1.63 -2.68
N PHE A 52 -10.06 2.32 -1.76
CA PHE A 52 -10.18 3.77 -1.81
C PHE A 52 -9.11 4.40 -0.92
N VAL A 53 -8.57 5.53 -1.36
CA VAL A 53 -7.53 6.27 -0.66
C VAL A 53 -7.98 7.71 -0.46
N GLU A 54 -8.03 8.14 0.79
CA GLU A 54 -8.22 9.55 1.13
C GLU A 54 -6.89 10.30 1.00
N THR A 55 -6.82 11.19 0.02
CA THR A 55 -5.64 12.02 -0.22
C THR A 55 -6.05 13.42 -0.68
N ILE A 56 -5.07 14.32 -0.71
CA ILE A 56 -5.23 15.67 -1.23
C ILE A 56 -5.54 15.62 -2.73
N GLY A 57 -6.64 16.24 -3.12
CA GLY A 57 -6.98 16.60 -4.50
C GLY A 57 -6.72 18.09 -4.75
N TYR A 58 -6.64 18.47 -6.03
CA TYR A 58 -6.48 19.84 -6.48
C TYR A 58 -7.66 20.19 -7.37
N GLU A 59 -8.36 21.29 -7.08
CA GLU A 59 -9.38 21.79 -8.00
C GLU A 59 -8.71 22.49 -9.19
N PRO A 60 -9.16 22.21 -10.43
CA PRO A 60 -8.55 22.79 -11.63
C PRO A 60 -8.87 24.28 -11.84
N GLU A 61 -9.95 24.80 -11.25
CA GLU A 61 -10.49 26.15 -11.53
C GLU A 61 -10.60 27.08 -10.30
N GLY A 62 -10.22 26.62 -9.10
CA GLY A 62 -10.34 27.38 -7.85
C GLY A 62 -8.99 27.82 -7.28
N ASP A 63 -8.93 29.02 -6.71
CA ASP A 63 -7.76 29.57 -6.01
C ASP A 63 -7.24 28.60 -4.94
N GLU A 64 -6.14 27.88 -5.20
CA GLU A 64 -5.29 27.12 -4.25
C GLU A 64 -5.99 26.21 -3.20
N ASP A 65 -7.28 25.94 -3.32
CA ASP A 65 -8.03 25.22 -2.31
C ASP A 65 -7.73 23.71 -2.40
N VAL A 66 -7.13 23.22 -1.31
CA VAL A 66 -6.80 21.80 -1.13
C VAL A 66 -7.98 21.11 -0.46
N PHE A 67 -8.62 20.19 -1.17
CA PHE A 67 -9.64 19.31 -0.58
C PHE A 67 -9.10 17.90 -0.33
N ILE A 68 -9.79 17.15 0.53
CA ILE A 68 -9.51 15.73 0.77
C ILE A 68 -10.54 14.93 -0.03
N GLY A 69 -10.09 14.28 -1.10
CA GLY A 69 -10.90 13.40 -1.93
C GLY A 69 -10.64 11.92 -1.61
N SER A 70 -11.64 11.08 -1.89
CA SER A 70 -11.54 9.62 -1.80
C SER A 70 -11.38 9.05 -3.20
N PHE A 71 -10.19 8.58 -3.54
CA PHE A 71 -9.87 8.14 -4.90
C PHE A 71 -9.73 6.63 -5.00
N PRO A 72 -10.23 6.00 -6.08
CA PRO A 72 -9.98 4.60 -6.35
C PRO A 72 -8.48 4.37 -6.61
N ALA A 73 -7.90 3.39 -5.93
CA ALA A 73 -6.48 3.11 -5.97
C ALA A 73 -6.17 1.62 -5.90
N THR A 74 -4.91 1.30 -6.17
CA THR A 74 -4.32 -0.03 -6.02
C THR A 74 -3.21 0.02 -4.99
N VAL A 75 -3.20 -0.92 -4.05
CA VAL A 75 -2.10 -1.04 -3.08
C VAL A 75 -0.85 -1.54 -3.80
N ILE A 76 0.25 -0.79 -3.71
CA ILE A 76 1.53 -1.16 -4.31
C ILE A 76 2.44 -1.84 -3.28
N GLN A 77 2.56 -1.23 -2.10
CA GLN A 77 3.47 -1.73 -1.08
C GLN A 77 3.03 -1.34 0.32
N THR A 78 3.25 -2.22 1.29
CA THR A 78 3.09 -1.88 2.71
C THR A 78 4.42 -1.43 3.32
N LYS A 79 4.46 -0.23 3.91
CA LYS A 79 5.62 0.33 4.64
C LYS A 79 5.24 0.71 6.07
N GLY A 80 5.33 -0.25 6.99
CA GLY A 80 5.02 -0.03 8.41
C GLY A 80 3.52 0.25 8.63
N SER A 81 3.19 1.45 9.13
CA SER A 81 1.81 1.94 9.30
C SER A 81 1.24 2.65 8.08
N LYS A 82 2.01 2.72 6.99
CA LYS A 82 1.65 3.43 5.77
C LYS A 82 1.57 2.47 4.60
N LEU A 83 0.74 2.81 3.63
CA LEU A 83 0.68 2.16 2.32
C LEU A 83 1.26 3.11 1.28
N VAL A 84 1.90 2.51 0.28
CA VAL A 84 2.12 3.15 -1.01
C VAL A 84 1.01 2.62 -1.91
N CYS A 85 0.19 3.51 -2.43
CA CYS A 85 -0.89 3.20 -3.35
C CYS A 85 -0.66 3.91 -4.68
N PHE A 86 -1.23 3.38 -5.75
CA PHE A 86 -1.26 4.01 -7.06
C PHE A 86 -2.70 4.43 -7.36
N ILE A 87 -2.88 5.72 -7.64
CA ILE A 87 -4.12 6.30 -8.18
C ILE A 87 -3.83 6.62 -9.65
N GLU A 88 -4.70 6.17 -10.53
CA GLU A 88 -4.56 6.43 -11.96
C GLU A 88 -4.84 7.92 -12.23
N PRO A 89 -3.92 8.67 -12.86
CA PRO A 89 -4.15 10.09 -13.15
C PRO A 89 -5.43 10.30 -13.96
N GLY A 90 -6.22 11.31 -13.58
CA GLY A 90 -7.51 11.60 -14.21
C GLY A 90 -8.69 10.77 -13.71
N VAL A 91 -8.48 9.81 -12.80
CA VAL A 91 -9.61 9.10 -12.17
C VAL A 91 -10.33 10.03 -11.20
N GLU A 92 -11.65 10.06 -11.28
CA GLU A 92 -12.48 10.91 -10.43
C GLU A 92 -12.53 10.40 -8.99
N ASP A 93 -12.68 11.33 -8.04
CA ASP A 93 -12.98 11.00 -6.66
C ASP A 93 -14.45 10.54 -6.51
N ASP A 94 -14.70 9.73 -5.48
CA ASP A 94 -16.01 9.09 -5.23
C ASP A 94 -17.09 10.05 -4.72
N ILE A 95 -16.73 11.28 -4.33
CA ILE A 95 -17.60 12.24 -3.63
C ILE A 95 -18.00 13.40 -4.55
N GLN A 96 -17.02 14.09 -5.12
CA GLN A 96 -17.20 15.33 -5.88
C GLN A 96 -17.00 15.14 -7.39
N GLY A 97 -16.50 13.99 -7.83
CA GLY A 97 -16.23 13.72 -9.25
C GLY A 97 -15.04 14.51 -9.81
N VAL A 98 -14.16 15.00 -8.93
CA VAL A 98 -12.98 15.79 -9.34
C VAL A 98 -11.87 14.83 -9.76
N PRO A 99 -11.22 15.03 -10.92
CA PRO A 99 -10.16 14.15 -11.38
C PRO A 99 -8.92 14.22 -10.49
N PHE A 100 -8.28 13.08 -10.26
CA PHE A 100 -7.04 13.01 -9.53
C PHE A 100 -5.88 13.58 -10.35
N GLU A 101 -5.31 14.68 -9.88
CA GLU A 101 -4.09 15.26 -10.44
C GLU A 101 -2.87 14.98 -9.53
N PRO A 102 -1.88 14.22 -10.02
CA PRO A 102 -0.63 14.03 -9.28
C PRO A 102 0.10 15.36 -9.12
N LYS A 103 0.62 15.63 -7.91
CA LYS A 103 1.55 16.76 -7.68
C LYS A 103 2.68 16.75 -8.71
N ALA A 104 2.97 17.92 -9.28
CA ALA A 104 4.09 18.23 -10.20
C ALA A 104 5.09 17.08 -10.43
N HIS A 105 5.05 16.48 -11.64
CA HIS A 105 5.85 15.33 -12.08
C HIS A 105 5.61 13.99 -11.35
N GLY A 106 4.57 13.91 -10.53
CA GLY A 106 4.10 12.68 -9.91
C GLY A 106 3.53 11.70 -10.94
N ASN A 107 3.65 10.42 -10.64
CA ASN A 107 3.20 9.32 -11.50
C ASN A 107 2.04 8.54 -10.83
N GLY A 108 1.13 9.22 -10.14
CA GLY A 108 -0.01 8.57 -9.46
C GLY A 108 0.30 7.89 -8.12
N HIS A 109 1.57 7.79 -7.72
CA HIS A 109 1.93 7.13 -6.47
C HIS A 109 1.73 8.04 -5.26
N VAL A 110 0.95 7.57 -4.29
CA VAL A 110 0.66 8.27 -3.04
C VAL A 110 1.06 7.42 -1.84
N LYS A 111 1.57 8.08 -0.79
CA LYS A 111 1.95 7.42 0.46
C LYS A 111 1.02 7.87 1.58
N VAL A 112 0.12 7.00 2.00
CA VAL A 112 -0.94 7.34 2.96
C VAL A 112 -0.89 6.47 4.21
N PRO A 113 -1.27 6.98 5.38
CA PRO A 113 -1.51 6.16 6.56
C PRO A 113 -2.63 5.15 6.30
N MET A 114 -2.55 3.94 6.88
CA MET A 114 -3.58 2.90 6.70
C MET A 114 -4.99 3.30 7.14
N ILE A 115 -5.12 4.30 8.03
CA ILE A 115 -6.42 4.82 8.47
C ILE A 115 -7.17 5.58 7.37
N ARG A 116 -6.44 6.05 6.34
CA ARG A 116 -6.97 6.76 5.17
C ARG A 116 -7.24 5.84 3.98
N VAL A 117 -7.35 4.53 4.25
CA VAL A 117 -7.51 3.52 3.22
C VAL A 117 -8.64 2.60 3.64
N THR A 118 -9.57 2.39 2.72
CA THR A 118 -10.69 1.45 2.87
C THR A 118 -10.68 0.44 1.72
N LYS A 119 -11.16 -0.77 1.98
CA LYS A 119 -11.27 -1.77 0.91
C LYS A 119 -12.34 -1.33 -0.09
N ARG A 120 -12.07 -1.58 -1.36
CA ARG A 120 -13.00 -1.36 -2.47
C ARG A 120 -13.23 -2.69 -3.18
N ASP A 121 -14.47 -2.93 -3.58
CA ASP A 121 -14.77 -4.06 -4.47
C ASP A 121 -14.14 -3.79 -5.84
N GLY A 122 -13.31 -4.70 -6.31
CA GLY A 122 -12.59 -4.51 -7.57
C GLY A 122 -11.65 -5.66 -7.89
N ILE A 123 -11.18 -5.67 -9.13
CA ILE A 123 -10.21 -6.65 -9.58
C ILE A 123 -8.86 -6.33 -8.93
N ARG A 124 -8.26 -7.35 -8.33
CA ARG A 124 -6.90 -7.25 -7.80
C ARG A 124 -5.92 -7.12 -8.96
N GLU A 125 -5.11 -6.07 -8.92
CA GLU A 125 -4.09 -5.82 -9.92
C GLU A 125 -2.84 -6.67 -9.67
N SER A 126 -2.13 -7.01 -10.75
CA SER A 126 -0.81 -7.63 -10.63
C SER A 126 0.25 -6.55 -10.42
N VAL A 127 0.97 -6.63 -9.30
CA VAL A 127 2.05 -5.70 -8.93
C VAL A 127 3.37 -6.45 -8.97
N CYS A 128 4.31 -5.95 -9.77
CA CYS A 128 5.63 -6.54 -9.87
C CYS A 128 6.41 -6.42 -8.57
N GLU A 129 6.92 -7.55 -8.06
CA GLU A 129 7.66 -7.60 -6.80
C GLU A 129 9.03 -6.91 -6.86
N PHE A 130 9.62 -6.76 -8.06
CA PHE A 130 10.94 -6.16 -8.25
C PHE A 130 10.90 -4.64 -8.36
N CYS A 131 9.99 -4.11 -9.19
CA CYS A 131 9.91 -2.67 -9.44
C CYS A 131 8.73 -1.99 -8.74
N ASN A 132 7.84 -2.74 -8.08
CA ASN A 132 6.65 -2.23 -7.41
C ASN A 132 5.77 -1.39 -8.35
N ARG A 133 5.60 -1.83 -9.59
CA ARG A 133 4.70 -1.21 -10.58
C ARG A 133 3.59 -2.19 -10.93
N ILE A 134 2.41 -1.65 -11.25
CA ILE A 134 1.30 -2.43 -11.82
C ILE A 134 1.73 -2.92 -13.21
N THR A 135 1.57 -4.21 -13.48
CA THR A 135 2.12 -4.84 -14.69
C THR A 135 1.42 -4.42 -15.98
N ARG A 136 0.16 -3.97 -15.91
CA ARG A 136 -0.58 -3.45 -17.08
C ARG A 136 -0.12 -2.05 -17.52
N LEU A 137 0.62 -1.32 -16.68
CA LEU A 137 1.06 0.05 -16.99
C LEU A 137 2.29 0.04 -17.90
N VAL A 138 2.38 1.07 -18.74
CA VAL A 138 3.51 1.27 -19.67
C VAL A 138 4.84 1.28 -18.93
N GLY A 139 5.85 0.60 -19.50
CA GLY A 139 7.18 0.44 -18.90
C GLY A 139 7.35 -0.82 -18.03
N HIS A 140 6.36 -1.73 -18.03
CA HIS A 140 6.48 -3.10 -17.53
C HIS A 140 6.27 -4.12 -18.68
N GLU A 141 7.08 -4.02 -19.74
CA GLU A 141 6.97 -4.83 -20.95
C GLU A 141 7.62 -6.20 -20.78
N GLY A 142 6.82 -7.28 -20.73
CA GLY A 142 7.24 -8.69 -20.85
C GLY A 142 8.16 -9.25 -19.75
N TYR A 143 9.04 -8.43 -19.19
CA TYR A 143 10.00 -8.72 -18.13
C TYR A 143 10.33 -7.44 -17.35
N CYS A 144 10.69 -7.59 -16.07
CA CYS A 144 11.09 -6.45 -15.25
C CYS A 144 12.61 -6.21 -15.36
N ARG A 145 13.04 -5.03 -15.80
CA ARG A 145 14.47 -4.66 -15.87
C ARG A 145 15.18 -4.69 -14.51
N ASN A 146 14.43 -4.50 -13.42
CA ASN A 146 14.94 -4.57 -12.05
C ASN A 146 15.01 -6.00 -11.50
N ALA A 147 14.52 -7.00 -12.24
CA ALA A 147 14.63 -8.39 -11.82
C ALA A 147 16.10 -8.87 -11.85
N PRO A 148 16.49 -9.80 -10.97
CA PRO A 148 17.80 -10.45 -11.03
C PRO A 148 18.06 -11.06 -12.43
N PRO A 149 19.32 -11.08 -12.92
CA PRO A 149 19.64 -11.64 -14.23
C PRO A 149 19.11 -13.07 -14.46
N ALA A 150 19.07 -13.91 -13.42
CA ALA A 150 18.56 -15.28 -13.49
C ALA A 150 17.06 -15.33 -13.85
N GLU A 151 16.29 -14.35 -13.41
CA GLU A 151 14.85 -14.26 -13.63
C GLU A 151 14.51 -13.50 -14.92
N ARG A 152 15.46 -12.72 -15.45
CA ARG A 152 15.36 -12.10 -16.77
C ARG A 152 15.49 -13.11 -17.92
N ARG A 153 16.32 -14.15 -17.75
CA ARG A 153 16.62 -15.16 -18.79
C ARG A 153 15.55 -16.23 -19.00
N ALA A 154 14.60 -16.38 -18.09
CA ALA A 154 13.56 -17.42 -18.20
C ALA A 154 12.63 -17.24 -19.42
N TRP A 155 12.66 -16.08 -20.07
CA TRP A 155 11.81 -15.73 -21.22
C TRP A 155 12.56 -15.64 -22.56
N GLU A 156 13.90 -15.61 -22.57
CA GLU A 156 14.71 -15.55 -23.80
C GLU A 156 14.87 -16.90 -24.51
N GLY A 157 14.28 -17.98 -23.97
CA GLY A 157 14.43 -19.35 -24.49
C GLY A 157 13.28 -19.89 -25.35
N TYR A 158 12.33 -19.05 -25.78
CA TYR A 158 11.13 -19.46 -26.55
C TYR A 158 10.96 -18.68 -27.87
N PHE A 159 12.06 -18.36 -28.55
CA PHE A 159 12.04 -17.97 -29.96
C PHE A 159 13.10 -18.75 -30.74
#